data_AF-A0A965APK5-F1
#
_entry.id   AF-A0A965APK5-F1
#
_cell.length_a   1.000
_cell.length_b   1.000
_cell.length_c   1.000
_cell.angle_alpha   90.00
_cell.angle_beta   90.00
_cell.angle_gamma   90.00
#
_symmetry.space_group_name_H-M   'P 1'
#
loop_
_entity.id
_entity.type
_entity.pdbx_description
1 polymer ?
#
loop_
_entity_poly.entity_id
_entity_poly.type
_entity_poly.pdbx_seq_one_letter_code
_entity_poly.pdbx_strand_id
1 'polypeptide(L)'
;ATAIERPGPRLRAETARLRDMIEAAAETRLLVLKSDGETAVTIYRVARFGSFTEKRVELRPGKYTAVGSRPGYRDVRIEFRVPRSDTPLTLVVQCIERI
;
A
#
# COMPACT_ATOMS: atom_id res chain seq x y z
N ALA A 1 30.30 -2.34 29.09
CA ALA A 1 29.38 -1.81 28.07
C ALA A 1 28.76 -0.54 28.63
N THR A 2 29.29 0.62 28.24
CA THR A 2 29.01 1.90 28.91
C THR A 2 27.74 2.50 28.34
N ALA A 3 26.69 2.54 29.16
CA ALA A 3 25.46 3.25 28.88
C ALA A 3 25.74 4.76 28.78
N ILE A 4 25.17 5.41 27.76
CA ILE A 4 25.25 6.86 27.59
C ILE A 4 24.24 7.48 28.55
N GLU A 5 24.71 7.93 29.72
CA GLU A 5 23.84 8.43 30.81
C GLU A 5 23.19 9.80 30.54
N ARG A 6 23.69 10.61 29.60
CA ARG A 6 23.09 11.91 29.24
C ARG A 6 23.28 12.25 27.76
N PRO A 7 22.34 11.87 26.86
CA PRO A 7 22.45 12.24 25.45
C PRO A 7 22.41 13.78 25.31
N GLY A 8 23.42 14.35 24.66
CA GLY A 8 23.47 15.79 24.35
C GLY A 8 22.33 16.22 23.41
N PRO A 9 22.04 17.53 23.28
CA PRO A 9 20.90 18.05 22.50
C PRO A 9 20.88 17.58 21.04
N ARG A 10 22.05 17.31 20.45
CA ARG A 10 22.20 16.79 19.08
C ARG A 10 21.72 15.33 18.95
N LEU A 11 22.08 14.47 19.91
CA LEU A 11 21.61 13.07 19.99
C LEU A 11 20.11 12.98 20.29
N ARG A 12 19.56 13.92 21.09
CA ARG A 12 18.11 14.02 21.32
C ARG A 12 17.33 14.44 20.07
N ALA A 13 17.84 15.39 19.29
CA ALA A 13 17.21 15.80 18.03
C ALA A 13 17.25 14.69 16.96
N GLU A 14 18.36 13.94 16.91
CA GLU A 14 18.53 12.85 15.94
C GLU A 14 17.67 11.63 16.26
N THR A 15 17.49 11.31 17.55
CA THR A 15 16.56 10.24 18.00
C THR A 15 15.09 10.62 17.81
N ALA A 16 14.70 11.87 18.00
CA ALA A 16 13.33 12.33 17.73
C ALA A 16 12.98 12.21 16.25
N ARG A 17 13.85 12.71 15.35
CA ARG A 17 13.63 12.65 13.90
C ARG A 17 13.51 11.22 13.39
N LEU A 18 14.33 10.31 13.92
CA LEU A 18 14.26 8.88 13.56
C LEU A 18 12.98 8.22 14.06
N ARG A 19 12.48 8.59 15.26
CA ARG A 19 11.20 8.09 15.79
C ARG A 19 10.02 8.55 14.93
N ASP A 20 9.96 9.82 14.58
CA ASP A 20 8.90 10.36 13.72
C ASP A 20 8.87 9.67 12.35
N MET A 21 10.05 9.35 11.79
CA MET A 21 10.17 8.62 10.52
C MET A 21 9.72 7.15 10.60
N ILE A 22 9.80 6.53 11.78
CA ILE A 22 9.30 5.17 12.05
C ILE A 22 7.79 5.20 12.23
N GLU A 23 7.28 6.17 12.98
CA GLU A 23 5.85 6.32 13.26
C GLU A 23 5.05 6.61 11.98
N ALA A 24 5.52 7.54 11.14
CA ALA A 24 4.93 7.83 9.83
C ALA A 24 5.00 6.64 8.82
N ALA A 25 5.81 5.62 9.09
CA ALA A 25 5.85 4.40 8.28
C ALA A 25 4.88 3.31 8.78
N ALA A 26 4.42 3.42 10.03
CA ALA A 26 3.52 2.45 10.67
C ALA A 26 2.04 2.75 10.38
N GLU A 27 1.71 4.02 10.16
CA GLU A 27 0.35 4.45 9.82
C GLU A 27 -0.12 3.89 8.48
N THR A 28 -1.37 3.47 8.42
CA THR A 28 -2.01 3.04 7.18
C THR A 28 -2.44 4.24 6.33
N ARG A 29 -2.58 4.01 5.03
CA ARG A 29 -3.04 4.96 4.03
C ARG A 29 -4.22 4.39 3.29
N LEU A 30 -5.20 5.26 3.01
CA LEU A 30 -6.40 4.88 2.29
C LEU A 30 -6.11 4.69 0.79
N LEU A 31 -6.38 3.49 0.30
CA LEU A 31 -6.38 3.11 -1.10
C LEU A 31 -7.82 2.87 -1.56
N VAL A 32 -8.24 3.55 -2.62
CA VAL A 32 -9.48 3.29 -3.33
C VAL A 32 -9.18 2.37 -4.52
N LEU A 33 -9.62 1.12 -4.44
CA LEU A 33 -9.60 0.18 -5.54
C LEU A 33 -10.84 0.33 -6.39
N LYS A 34 -10.67 0.39 -7.70
CA LYS A 34 -11.77 0.39 -8.67
C LYS A 34 -11.61 -0.76 -9.66
N SER A 35 -12.73 -1.39 -9.99
CA SER A 35 -12.79 -2.47 -10.98
C SER A 35 -14.14 -2.44 -11.70
N ASP A 36 -14.42 -3.42 -12.55
CA ASP A 36 -15.59 -3.49 -13.44
C ASP A 36 -16.73 -4.36 -12.91
N GLY A 37 -16.60 -4.91 -11.70
CA GLY A 37 -17.59 -5.82 -11.10
C GLY A 37 -17.49 -7.28 -11.58
N GLU A 38 -16.60 -7.59 -12.53
CA GLU A 38 -16.43 -8.93 -13.09
C GLU A 38 -14.99 -9.44 -12.92
N THR A 39 -14.01 -8.55 -12.94
CA THR A 39 -12.60 -8.85 -12.71
C THR A 39 -12.37 -9.19 -11.24
N ALA A 40 -11.86 -10.40 -10.97
CA ALA A 40 -11.48 -10.80 -9.62
C ALA A 40 -10.13 -10.20 -9.25
N VAL A 41 -10.09 -9.29 -8.27
CA VAL A 41 -8.89 -8.55 -7.89
C VAL A 41 -8.26 -9.14 -6.61
N THR A 42 -6.93 -9.25 -6.62
CA THR A 42 -6.11 -9.68 -5.48
C THR A 42 -4.94 -8.72 -5.30
N ILE A 43 -4.65 -8.29 -4.08
CA ILE A 43 -3.38 -7.63 -3.75
C ILE A 43 -2.52 -8.63 -2.97
N TYR A 44 -1.32 -8.89 -3.49
CA TYR A 44 -0.41 -9.83 -2.87
C TYR A 44 -0.02 -9.40 -1.45
N ARG A 45 0.05 -10.40 -0.56
CA ARG A 45 0.36 -10.24 0.88
C ARG A 45 -0.65 -9.37 1.66
N VAL A 46 -1.78 -9.04 1.06
CA VAL A 46 -2.86 -8.28 1.68
C VAL A 46 -4.12 -9.14 1.73
N ALA A 47 -4.81 -9.31 0.61
CA ALA A 47 -6.07 -10.04 0.55
C ALA A 47 -6.49 -10.34 -0.89
N ARG A 48 -7.38 -11.33 -1.02
CA ARG A 48 -8.17 -11.58 -2.23
C ARG A 48 -9.51 -10.85 -2.06
N PHE A 49 -9.80 -9.90 -2.93
CA PHE A 49 -10.97 -9.03 -2.79
C PHE A 49 -12.19 -9.52 -3.56
N GLY A 50 -11.99 -10.45 -4.51
CA GLY A 50 -13.05 -10.91 -5.40
C GLY A 50 -13.38 -9.88 -6.46
N SER A 51 -14.57 -9.96 -7.04
CA SER A 51 -15.09 -8.97 -7.97
C SER A 51 -15.84 -7.86 -7.22
N PHE A 52 -15.66 -6.62 -7.66
CA PHE A 52 -16.31 -5.43 -7.10
C PHE A 52 -16.21 -4.27 -8.09
N THR A 53 -16.97 -3.20 -7.87
CA THR A 53 -16.81 -1.96 -8.65
C THR A 53 -15.92 -0.95 -7.93
N GLU A 54 -16.08 -0.81 -6.61
CA GLU A 54 -15.21 0.01 -5.75
C GLU A 54 -14.97 -0.67 -4.40
N LYS A 55 -13.75 -0.52 -3.84
CA LYS A 55 -13.42 -0.98 -2.50
C LYS A 55 -12.38 -0.07 -1.84
N ARG A 56 -12.60 0.27 -0.57
CA ARG A 56 -11.66 1.03 0.26
C ARG A 56 -10.80 0.07 1.07
N VAL A 57 -9.48 0.22 1.00
CA VAL A 57 -8.50 -0.64 1.65
C VAL A 57 -7.45 0.24 2.31
N GLU A 58 -7.08 -0.09 3.54
CA GLU A 58 -6.02 0.59 4.25
C GLU A 58 -4.72 -0.21 4.15
N LEU A 59 -3.67 0.40 3.59
CA LEU A 59 -2.37 -0.23 3.39
C LEU A 59 -1.27 0.61 4.01
N ARG A 60 -0.25 -0.06 4.57
CA ARG A 60 0.95 0.66 5.02
C ARG A 60 1.74 1.18 3.81
N PRO A 61 2.51 2.27 3.98
CA PRO A 61 3.43 2.72 2.95
C PRO A 61 4.38 1.60 2.52
N GLY A 62 4.46 1.33 1.21
CA GLY A 62 5.17 0.17 0.71
C GLY A 62 4.95 -0.10 -0.77
N LYS A 63 5.64 -1.11 -1.30
CA LYS A 63 5.45 -1.60 -2.67
C LYS A 63 4.47 -2.77 -2.64
N TYR A 64 3.52 -2.77 -3.55
CA TYR A 64 2.48 -3.78 -3.67
C TYR A 64 2.28 -4.19 -5.13
N THR A 65 1.65 -5.35 -5.30
CA THR A 65 1.24 -5.84 -6.61
C THR A 65 -0.23 -6.21 -6.53
N ALA A 66 -1.04 -5.59 -7.40
CA ALA A 66 -2.41 -5.98 -7.66
C ALA A 66 -2.46 -6.88 -8.90
N VAL A 67 -3.29 -7.90 -8.85
CA VAL A 67 -3.59 -8.80 -9.96
C VAL A 67 -5.09 -8.85 -10.16
N GLY A 68 -5.54 -8.58 -11.38
CA GLY A 68 -6.89 -8.84 -11.84
C GLY A 68 -6.91 -10.10 -12.68
N SER A 69 -7.87 -10.98 -12.44
CA SER A 69 -8.09 -12.17 -13.25
C SER A 69 -9.57 -12.30 -13.61
N ARG A 70 -9.83 -12.68 -14.87
CA ARG A 70 -11.18 -12.87 -15.40
C ARG A 70 -11.14 -13.96 -16.48
N PRO A 71 -11.98 -15.00 -16.39
CA PRO A 71 -12.03 -16.05 -17.41
C PRO A 71 -12.30 -15.49 -18.82
N GLY A 72 -11.52 -15.93 -19.81
CA GLY A 72 -11.62 -15.45 -21.20
C GLY A 72 -10.95 -14.09 -21.46
N TYR A 73 -10.20 -13.57 -20.49
CA TYR A 73 -9.44 -12.34 -20.60
C TYR A 73 -8.00 -12.54 -20.14
N ARG A 74 -7.12 -11.65 -20.59
CA ARG A 74 -5.75 -11.57 -20.13
C ARG A 74 -5.70 -11.00 -18.72
N ASP A 75 -5.01 -11.71 -17.83
CA ASP A 75 -4.75 -11.24 -16.47
C ASP A 75 -3.95 -9.93 -16.51
N VAL A 76 -4.33 -8.99 -15.64
CA VAL A 76 -3.66 -7.70 -15.49
C VAL A 76 -2.86 -7.71 -14.19
N ARG A 77 -1.59 -7.31 -14.27
CA ARG A 77 -0.69 -7.17 -13.11
C ARG A 77 -0.21 -5.75 -13.02
N ILE A 78 -0.50 -5.07 -11.91
CA ILE A 78 -0.12 -3.69 -11.67
C ILE A 78 0.75 -3.61 -10.42
N GLU A 79 1.97 -3.12 -10.58
CA GLU A 79 2.85 -2.80 -9.46
C GLU A 79 2.65 -1.34 -9.09
N PHE A 80 2.41 -1.08 -7.80
CA PHE A 80 2.16 0.27 -7.30
C PHE A 80 2.85 0.48 -5.95
N ARG A 81 3.05 1.75 -5.61
CA ARG A 81 3.64 2.16 -4.32
C ARG A 81 2.65 3.01 -3.54
N VAL A 82 2.39 2.61 -2.30
CA VAL A 82 1.66 3.42 -1.33
C VAL A 82 2.65 4.43 -0.74
N PRO A 83 2.45 5.74 -0.94
CA PRO A 83 3.36 6.76 -0.42
C PRO A 83 3.27 6.86 1.10
N ARG A 84 4.27 7.51 1.72
CA ARG A 84 4.22 7.85 3.15
C ARG A 84 3.36 9.08 3.43
N SER A 85 3.12 9.92 2.42
CA SER A 85 2.23 11.08 2.52
C SER A 85 0.77 10.63 2.67
N ASP A 86 -0.06 11.50 3.24
CA ASP A 86 -1.50 11.28 3.40
C ASP A 86 -2.30 11.55 2.11
N THR A 87 -1.69 11.25 0.96
CA THR A 87 -2.33 11.48 -0.33
C THR A 87 -3.24 10.30 -0.64
N PRO A 88 -4.55 10.51 -0.86
CA PRO A 88 -5.45 9.43 -1.22
C PRO A 88 -4.99 8.81 -2.55
N LEU A 89 -4.82 7.49 -2.55
CA LEU A 89 -4.38 6.74 -3.73
C LEU A 89 -5.59 6.04 -4.35
N THR A 90 -5.74 6.15 -5.67
CA THR A 90 -6.74 5.39 -6.42
C THR A 90 -6.03 4.46 -7.39
N LEU A 91 -6.43 3.18 -7.41
CA LEU A 91 -5.90 2.17 -8.31
C LEU A 91 -7.04 1.47 -9.05
N VAL A 92 -6.97 1.45 -10.37
CA VAL A 92 -7.93 0.74 -11.23
C VAL A 92 -7.32 -0.59 -11.67
N VAL A 93 -8.06 -1.68 -11.49
CA VAL A 93 -7.63 -3.03 -11.88
C VAL A 93 -8.76 -3.70 -12.66
N GLN A 94 -8.61 -3.83 -13.97
CA GLN A 94 -9.64 -4.36 -14.87
C GLN A 94 -9.00 -5.16 -16.00
N CYS A 95 -9.55 -6.34 -16.29
CA CYS A 95 -9.15 -7.15 -17.43
C CYS A 95 -9.87 -6.67 -18.70
N ILE A 96 -9.17 -5.96 -19.59
CA ILE A 96 -9.78 -5.33 -20.79
C ILE A 96 -9.52 -6.10 -22.09
N GLU A 97 -8.50 -6.96 -22.13
CA GLU A 97 -8.09 -7.70 -23.33
C GLU A 97 -8.68 -9.12 -23.30
N ARG A 98 -9.51 -9.47 -24.28
CA ARG A 98 -10.08 -10.82 -24.44
C ARG A 98 -9.09 -11.76 -25.14
N ILE A 99 -9.11 -13.02 -24.73
CA ILE A 99 -8.32 -14.12 -25.32
C ILE A 99 -9.21 -14.96 -26.23
#